data_AF-A0AAU4FA71-F1
#
_entry.id   AF-A0AAU4FA71-F1
#
_cell.length_a   1.000
_cell.length_b   1.000
_cell.length_c   1.000
_cell.angle_alpha   90.00
_cell.angle_beta   90.00
_cell.angle_gamma   90.00
#
_symmetry.space_group_name_H-M   'P 1'
#
loop_
_entity.id
_entity.type
_entity.pdbx_description
1 polymer ?
#
loop_
_entity_poly.entity_id
_entity_poly.type
_entity_poly.pdbx_seq_one_letter_code
_entity_poly.pdbx_strand_id
1 'polypeptide(L)'
;MSAEPLVVGIDYGTLSGRAVVVRVRDGAELGSAVTEYRHGVVDRELPATGRALPPEWALQVPADYVDVLRTAVPTALADAGADPADVVGVATDFTACTMVPATVDGTPLCELPEFAAEPHAYVKLWRHHAAQPQADRINELARARGEKWLPRYGGLISSEWEFAKGLEVFEEAPDVYAAMRHWVEAADWIVWQLTGTYVRNACTAGYKGILQDGQYPSRDFLRELAPGFESFVADKLDHPLGQLGSRAGSLTAGAAAWTGLPEGIAVAVGNVDAHVTAPAARAVEPGQLVAIMGTSTCHVVNGADLREVPGMCGVVDGGIVPGLWGYEAGQSGVGDIFGWFAEHFARDSHDELTRLAAEQEVGEHGLLALDWHSGNRSVLVDHDLSGVIVGQTLATRAEDVYRALLEATAFGTRKIVETFTEAGIPITELIVAGGLTKNALLMQIYADVTNLPLSVVGSAQAPALGSAIHAAVAAGAYPDIRAAAEAMGSARSAVYRPVPAHVSAYDELYAEYTTLHDYFGRGANDVMHRLAARRRAVAKGRS
;
A
#
# COMPACT_ATOMS: atom_id res chain seq x y z
N MET A 1 1.72 -11.26 40.89
CA MET A 1 1.63 -11.69 39.47
C MET A 1 2.32 -10.59 38.69
N SER A 2 3.35 -10.90 37.91
CA SER A 2 3.90 -9.92 36.97
C SER A 2 2.75 -9.44 36.09
N ALA A 3 2.61 -8.14 35.87
CA ALA A 3 1.68 -7.64 34.87
C ALA A 3 2.02 -8.26 33.50
N GLU A 4 1.00 -8.49 32.68
CA GLU A 4 1.16 -9.11 31.36
C GLU A 4 1.70 -8.05 30.38
N PRO A 5 2.78 -8.33 29.64
CA PRO A 5 3.37 -7.33 28.75
C PRO A 5 2.42 -6.95 27.62
N LEU A 6 2.39 -5.65 27.32
CA LEU A 6 1.62 -5.04 26.24
C LEU A 6 2.55 -4.42 25.20
N VAL A 7 2.04 -4.23 23.99
CA VAL A 7 2.70 -3.52 22.91
C VAL A 7 1.71 -2.61 22.20
N VAL A 8 2.21 -1.56 21.54
CA VAL A 8 1.39 -0.65 20.74
C VAL A 8 1.75 -0.78 19.27
N GLY A 9 0.74 -1.00 18.43
CA GLY A 9 0.87 -0.91 16.98
C GLY A 9 0.16 0.34 16.47
N ILE A 10 0.77 1.03 15.51
CA ILE A 10 0.23 2.26 14.93
C ILE A 10 0.19 2.13 13.40
N ASP A 11 -1.01 2.17 12.84
CA ASP A 11 -1.28 2.14 11.40
C ASP A 11 -1.49 3.56 10.88
N TYR A 12 -0.61 4.01 9.99
CA TYR A 12 -0.73 5.30 9.30
C TYR A 12 -1.30 5.12 7.89
N GLY A 13 -2.62 5.23 7.81
CA GLY A 13 -3.37 5.20 6.55
C GLY A 13 -3.31 6.52 5.78
N THR A 14 -4.18 6.65 4.78
CA THR A 14 -4.21 7.83 3.89
C THR A 14 -4.91 9.06 4.50
N LEU A 15 -5.92 8.86 5.34
CA LEU A 15 -6.72 9.97 5.90
C LEU A 15 -6.60 10.10 7.42
N SER A 16 -6.11 9.06 8.09
CA SER A 16 -6.02 9.00 9.54
C SER A 16 -4.93 8.01 9.96
N GLY A 17 -4.50 8.15 11.21
CA GLY A 17 -3.68 7.16 11.89
C GLY A 17 -4.43 6.50 13.05
N ARG A 18 -4.15 5.22 13.30
CA ARG A 18 -4.82 4.41 14.32
C ARG A 18 -3.82 3.73 15.23
N ALA A 19 -4.02 3.84 16.53
CA ALA A 19 -3.26 3.11 17.53
C ALA A 19 -4.08 1.96 18.12
N VAL A 20 -3.44 0.82 18.37
CA VAL A 20 -4.03 -0.34 19.05
C VAL A 20 -3.09 -0.82 20.13
N VAL A 21 -3.63 -1.04 21.33
CA VAL A 21 -2.93 -1.65 22.48
C VAL A 21 -3.19 -3.14 22.45
N VAL A 22 -2.13 -3.95 22.39
CA VAL A 22 -2.21 -5.39 22.16
C VAL A 22 -1.51 -6.16 23.27
N ARG A 23 -2.17 -7.21 23.76
CA ARG A 23 -1.55 -8.15 24.70
C ARG A 23 -0.60 -9.10 23.98
N VAL A 24 0.63 -9.18 24.46
CA VAL A 24 1.70 -9.94 23.79
C VAL A 24 1.43 -11.44 23.70
N ARG A 25 0.79 -12.07 24.69
CA ARG A 25 0.67 -13.54 24.76
C ARG A 25 -0.27 -14.16 23.72
N ASP A 26 -1.25 -13.40 23.25
CA ASP A 26 -2.39 -13.91 22.47
C ASP A 26 -2.86 -12.94 21.37
N GLY A 27 -2.24 -11.75 21.27
CA GLY A 27 -2.61 -10.74 20.29
C GLY A 27 -3.95 -10.07 20.56
N ALA A 28 -4.51 -10.21 21.77
CA ALA A 28 -5.78 -9.58 22.09
C ALA A 28 -5.66 -8.04 22.01
N GLU A 29 -6.47 -7.43 21.14
CA GLU A 29 -6.64 -5.99 21.02
C GLU A 29 -7.46 -5.49 22.22
N LEU A 30 -6.83 -4.74 23.14
CA LEU A 30 -7.42 -4.32 24.41
C LEU A 30 -8.08 -2.95 24.34
N GLY A 31 -7.57 -2.08 23.47
CA GLY A 31 -8.13 -0.76 23.24
C GLY A 31 -7.57 -0.16 21.95
N SER A 32 -8.31 0.77 21.37
CA SER A 32 -7.93 1.40 20.11
C SER A 32 -8.41 2.84 20.01
N ALA A 33 -7.73 3.63 19.18
CA ALA A 33 -8.19 4.97 18.86
C ALA A 33 -7.72 5.41 17.48
N VAL A 34 -8.47 6.32 16.87
CA VAL A 34 -8.18 6.90 15.55
C VAL A 34 -8.00 8.40 15.71
N THR A 35 -7.09 8.96 14.93
CA THR A 35 -6.96 10.40 14.74
C THR A 35 -6.94 10.70 13.26
N GLU A 36 -7.98 11.39 12.81
CA GLU A 36 -8.04 11.93 11.45
C GLU A 36 -6.95 12.98 11.25
N TYR A 37 -6.29 12.93 10.10
CA TYR A 37 -5.31 13.95 9.74
C TYR A 37 -6.05 15.28 9.56
N ARG A 38 -5.64 16.30 10.31
CA ARG A 38 -6.24 17.63 10.28
C ARG A 38 -6.31 18.21 8.86
N HIS A 39 -5.31 17.94 8.03
CA HIS A 39 -5.25 18.43 6.66
C HIS A 39 -5.69 17.39 5.62
N GLY A 40 -5.91 16.13 6.03
CA GLY A 40 -6.27 15.03 5.13
C GLY A 40 -5.29 14.85 3.98
N VAL A 41 -5.81 14.60 2.78
CA VAL A 41 -5.03 14.62 1.53
C VAL A 41 -5.04 16.03 0.96
N VAL A 42 -3.84 16.56 0.69
CA VAL A 42 -3.65 17.89 0.10
C VAL A 42 -3.49 17.73 -1.41
N ASP A 43 -4.60 17.72 -2.15
CA ASP A 43 -4.65 17.51 -3.61
C ASP A 43 -5.30 18.67 -4.39
N ARG A 44 -5.80 19.69 -3.69
CA ARG A 44 -6.47 20.86 -4.29
C ARG A 44 -5.76 22.17 -4.01
N GLU A 45 -5.48 22.45 -2.76
CA GLU A 45 -4.91 23.74 -2.33
C GLU A 45 -3.87 23.54 -1.23
N LEU A 46 -2.75 24.26 -1.31
CA LEU A 46 -1.69 24.19 -0.31
C LEU A 46 -2.11 24.87 1.00
N PRO A 47 -2.06 24.20 2.17
CA PRO A 47 -2.58 24.75 3.43
C PRO A 47 -1.95 26.08 3.85
N ALA A 48 -0.66 26.30 3.58
CA ALA A 48 0.04 27.51 4.00
C ALA A 48 -0.37 28.78 3.21
N THR A 49 -0.82 28.63 1.97
CA THR A 49 -1.01 29.77 1.05
C THR A 49 -2.37 29.80 0.34
N GLY A 50 -3.12 28.70 0.33
CA GLY A 50 -4.31 28.52 -0.51
C GLY A 50 -4.00 28.40 -2.00
N ARG A 51 -2.73 28.22 -2.38
CA ARG A 51 -2.34 28.05 -3.79
C ARG A 51 -2.94 26.76 -4.34
N ALA A 52 -3.66 26.86 -5.46
CA ALA A 52 -4.17 25.69 -6.17
C ALA A 52 -3.04 24.78 -6.65
N LEU A 53 -3.21 23.48 -6.46
CA LEU A 53 -2.28 22.45 -6.90
C LEU A 53 -2.63 21.98 -8.33
N PRO A 54 -1.63 21.62 -9.15
CA PRO A 54 -1.88 21.00 -10.44
C PRO A 54 -2.60 19.65 -10.30
N PRO A 55 -3.24 19.14 -11.37
CA PRO A 55 -3.77 17.78 -11.40
C PRO A 55 -2.70 16.73 -11.07
N GLU A 56 -3.11 15.58 -10.55
CA GLU A 56 -2.24 14.44 -10.19
C GLU A 56 -1.29 14.69 -9.00
N TRP A 57 -1.39 15.86 -8.35
CA TRP A 57 -0.70 16.15 -7.10
C TRP A 57 -1.48 15.60 -5.91
N ALA A 58 -0.79 14.87 -5.05
CA ALA A 58 -1.28 14.52 -3.73
C ALA A 58 -0.15 14.70 -2.70
N LEU A 59 -0.38 15.58 -1.72
CA LEU A 59 0.57 15.92 -0.67
C LEU A 59 -0.03 15.61 0.71
N GLN A 60 0.82 15.61 1.75
CA GLN A 60 0.40 15.54 3.15
C GLN A 60 1.26 16.44 4.04
N VAL A 61 0.77 16.69 5.26
CA VAL A 61 1.44 17.51 6.27
C VAL A 61 2.01 16.61 7.37
N PRO A 62 3.35 16.55 7.56
CA PRO A 62 3.99 15.63 8.52
C PRO A 62 3.54 15.81 9.97
N ALA A 63 3.21 17.04 10.38
CA ALA A 63 2.74 17.34 11.72
C ALA A 63 1.48 16.53 12.10
N ASP A 64 0.64 16.17 11.12
CA ASP A 64 -0.54 15.35 11.37
C ASP A 64 -0.17 13.92 11.81
N TYR A 65 1.00 13.40 11.40
CA TYR A 65 1.49 12.10 11.86
C TYR A 65 1.94 12.13 13.32
N VAL A 66 2.54 13.25 13.75
CA VAL A 66 2.90 13.48 15.15
C VAL A 66 1.65 13.69 16.01
N ASP A 67 0.61 14.32 15.46
CA ASP A 67 -0.66 14.48 16.17
C ASP A 67 -1.28 13.10 16.47
N VAL A 68 -1.21 12.12 15.58
CA VAL A 68 -1.62 10.72 15.87
C VAL A 68 -0.91 10.16 17.11
N LEU A 69 0.40 10.40 17.25
CA LEU A 69 1.15 9.96 18.43
C LEU A 69 0.62 10.64 19.71
N ARG A 70 0.24 11.92 19.61
CA ARG A 70 -0.22 12.74 20.73
C ARG A 70 -1.65 12.44 21.15
N THR A 71 -2.48 11.89 20.27
CA THR A 71 -3.90 11.72 20.52
C THR A 71 -4.32 10.26 20.48
N ALA A 72 -3.99 9.52 19.43
CA ALA A 72 -4.45 8.13 19.26
C ALA A 72 -3.79 7.22 20.30
N VAL A 73 -2.48 7.34 20.55
CA VAL A 73 -1.78 6.45 21.49
C VAL A 73 -2.29 6.62 22.93
N PRO A 74 -2.35 7.84 23.53
CA PRO A 74 -2.92 8.02 24.86
C PRO A 74 -4.39 7.59 24.97
N THR A 75 -5.18 7.84 23.92
CA THR A 75 -6.60 7.47 23.90
C THR A 75 -6.78 5.95 23.86
N ALA A 76 -5.97 5.23 23.06
CA ALA A 76 -6.00 3.78 23.00
C ALA A 76 -5.57 3.12 24.33
N LEU A 77 -4.60 3.71 25.04
CA LEU A 77 -4.22 3.27 26.40
C LEU A 77 -5.35 3.46 27.40
N ALA A 78 -6.03 4.60 27.35
CA ALA A 78 -7.17 4.89 28.21
C ALA A 78 -8.36 3.95 27.92
N ASP A 79 -8.66 3.69 26.64
CA ASP A 79 -9.69 2.74 26.19
C ASP A 79 -9.39 1.32 26.66
N ALA A 80 -8.10 0.92 26.61
CA ALA A 80 -7.65 -0.37 27.12
C ALA A 80 -7.67 -0.50 28.65
N GLY A 81 -7.74 0.62 29.39
CA GLY A 81 -7.50 0.64 30.83
C GLY A 81 -6.10 0.14 31.21
N ALA A 82 -5.12 0.31 30.30
CA ALA A 82 -3.77 -0.22 30.44
C ALA A 82 -2.88 0.72 31.27
N ASP A 83 -2.00 0.15 32.10
CA ASP A 83 -0.90 0.90 32.69
C ASP A 83 0.20 1.06 31.62
N PRO A 84 0.61 2.30 31.24
CA PRO A 84 1.69 2.50 30.28
C PRO A 84 2.98 1.78 30.67
N ALA A 85 3.23 1.54 31.96
CA ALA A 85 4.40 0.79 32.44
C ALA A 85 4.44 -0.67 31.96
N ASP A 86 3.31 -1.24 31.55
CA ASP A 86 3.22 -2.60 31.01
C ASP A 86 3.55 -2.66 29.51
N VAL A 87 3.66 -1.51 28.83
CA VAL A 87 4.00 -1.45 27.41
C VAL A 87 5.51 -1.60 27.22
N VAL A 88 5.94 -2.68 26.55
CA VAL A 88 7.35 -3.02 26.35
C VAL A 88 7.91 -2.58 24.99
N GLY A 89 7.03 -2.23 24.04
CA GLY A 89 7.45 -1.77 22.73
C GLY A 89 6.34 -1.14 21.89
N VAL A 90 6.77 -0.40 20.87
CA VAL A 90 5.91 0.25 19.86
C VAL A 90 6.46 0.01 18.45
N ALA A 91 5.57 -0.09 17.47
CA ALA A 91 5.92 -0.14 16.07
C ALA A 91 4.87 0.60 15.24
N THR A 92 5.29 1.02 14.05
CA THR A 92 4.45 1.76 13.11
C THR A 92 4.50 1.11 11.74
N ASP A 93 3.36 1.13 11.05
CA ASP A 93 3.26 0.88 9.61
C ASP A 93 2.71 2.13 8.92
N PHE A 94 2.97 2.24 7.62
CA PHE A 94 2.63 3.42 6.83
C PHE A 94 2.21 3.04 5.41
N THR A 95 1.43 3.91 4.79
CA THR A 95 1.28 3.90 3.31
C THR A 95 2.65 3.92 2.62
N ALA A 96 2.80 3.13 1.55
CA ALA A 96 4.09 2.93 0.89
C ALA A 96 4.47 4.05 -0.09
N CYS A 97 5.73 4.46 -0.05
CA CYS A 97 6.31 5.56 -0.83
C CYS A 97 5.69 6.93 -0.57
N THR A 98 5.49 7.24 0.70
CA THR A 98 5.04 8.55 1.19
C THR A 98 6.28 9.35 1.64
N MET A 99 6.88 10.06 0.70
CA MET A 99 8.24 10.61 0.84
C MET A 99 8.27 11.97 1.53
N VAL A 100 9.19 12.17 2.46
CA VAL A 100 9.40 13.38 3.26
C VAL A 100 10.76 14.01 2.91
N PRO A 101 10.80 15.22 2.32
CA PRO A 101 12.04 15.98 2.19
C PRO A 101 12.39 16.62 3.55
N ALA A 102 13.52 16.24 4.13
CA ALA A 102 13.91 16.66 5.47
C ALA A 102 15.32 17.24 5.55
N THR A 103 15.54 18.09 6.55
CA THR A 103 16.86 18.59 6.99
C THR A 103 17.67 17.49 7.70
N VAL A 104 18.91 17.82 8.10
CA VAL A 104 19.83 16.89 8.77
C VAL A 104 19.32 16.37 10.13
N ASP A 105 18.51 17.16 10.81
CA ASP A 105 17.87 16.81 12.10
C ASP A 105 16.45 16.26 11.92
N GLY A 106 16.01 16.08 10.67
CA GLY A 106 14.73 15.46 10.35
C GLY A 106 13.56 16.42 10.33
N THR A 107 13.77 17.74 10.44
CA THR A 107 12.72 18.73 10.21
C THR A 107 12.26 18.66 8.76
N PRO A 108 10.97 18.38 8.49
CA PRO A 108 10.42 18.43 7.13
C PRO A 108 10.55 19.84 6.55
N LEU A 109 10.93 19.95 5.28
CA LEU A 109 11.19 21.27 4.68
C LEU A 109 9.96 22.18 4.69
N CYS A 110 8.74 21.64 4.55
CA CYS A 110 7.52 22.45 4.62
C CYS A 110 7.29 23.15 5.96
N GLU A 111 7.99 22.74 7.04
CA GLU A 111 7.91 23.41 8.35
C GLU A 111 8.88 24.60 8.47
N LEU A 112 9.78 24.77 7.50
CA LEU A 112 10.67 25.93 7.43
C LEU A 112 9.94 27.12 6.78
N PRO A 113 9.99 28.33 7.39
CA PRO A 113 9.25 29.50 6.89
C PRO A 113 9.52 29.83 5.42
N GLU A 114 10.76 29.65 4.95
CA GLU A 114 11.18 29.90 3.57
C GLU A 114 10.60 28.90 2.55
N PHE A 115 10.18 27.71 2.98
CA PHE A 115 9.67 26.64 2.12
C PHE A 115 8.18 26.33 2.35
N ALA A 116 7.53 26.95 3.35
CA ALA A 116 6.12 26.73 3.66
C ALA A 116 5.18 26.97 2.46
N ALA A 117 5.56 27.87 1.55
CA ALA A 117 4.80 28.20 0.33
C ALA A 117 5.14 27.33 -0.90
N GLU A 118 6.10 26.41 -0.77
CA GLU A 118 6.62 25.58 -1.87
C GLU A 118 6.01 24.16 -1.81
N PRO A 119 5.15 23.77 -2.76
CA PRO A 119 4.54 22.44 -2.78
C PRO A 119 5.52 21.27 -2.74
N HIS A 120 6.70 21.37 -3.38
CA HIS A 120 7.71 20.29 -3.34
C HIS A 120 8.38 20.11 -1.97
N ALA A 121 8.21 21.05 -1.04
CA ALA A 121 8.73 20.92 0.32
C ALA A 121 7.85 20.05 1.24
N TYR A 122 6.64 19.68 0.78
CA TYR A 122 5.70 18.86 1.53
C TYR A 122 5.93 17.37 1.26
N VAL A 123 5.24 16.52 2.03
CA VAL A 123 5.26 15.08 1.81
C VAL A 123 4.64 14.76 0.46
N LYS A 124 5.31 13.91 -0.33
CA LYS A 124 4.74 13.34 -1.56
C LYS A 124 4.05 12.01 -1.23
N LEU A 125 2.73 12.05 -1.12
CA LEU A 125 1.89 10.89 -0.79
C LEU A 125 2.02 9.76 -1.84
N TRP A 126 1.76 8.51 -1.46
CA TRP A 126 1.78 7.35 -2.35
C TRP A 126 1.04 7.59 -3.68
N ARG A 127 -0.17 8.18 -3.64
CA ARG A 127 -1.03 8.48 -4.82
C ARG A 127 -0.65 9.76 -5.59
N HIS A 128 0.55 10.28 -5.40
CA HIS A 128 1.08 11.41 -6.17
C HIS A 128 1.61 10.89 -7.50
N HIS A 129 0.95 11.23 -8.61
CA HIS A 129 1.25 10.72 -9.95
C HIS A 129 1.88 11.76 -10.90
N ALA A 130 2.10 13.00 -10.43
CA ALA A 130 2.68 14.05 -11.25
C ALA A 130 4.10 13.71 -11.77
N ALA A 131 4.84 12.85 -11.06
CA ALA A 131 6.15 12.32 -11.46
C ALA A 131 6.12 11.26 -12.59
N GLN A 132 5.01 11.09 -13.32
CA GLN A 132 4.91 10.13 -14.43
C GLN A 132 5.96 10.33 -15.53
N PRO A 133 6.24 11.55 -16.00
CA PRO A 133 7.28 11.76 -17.01
C PRO A 133 8.67 11.27 -16.55
N GLN A 134 8.98 11.43 -15.26
CA GLN A 134 10.23 10.96 -14.67
C GLN A 134 10.27 9.43 -14.58
N ALA A 135 9.17 8.79 -14.19
CA ALA A 135 9.06 7.33 -14.19
C ALA A 135 9.21 6.75 -15.61
N ASP A 136 8.56 7.35 -16.62
CA ASP A 136 8.68 6.92 -18.01
C ASP A 136 10.14 6.95 -18.47
N ARG A 137 10.87 8.03 -18.18
CA ARG A 137 12.31 8.16 -18.49
C ARG A 137 13.16 7.13 -17.74
N ILE A 138 12.87 6.86 -16.46
CA ILE A 138 13.55 5.80 -15.69
C ILE A 138 13.39 4.45 -16.38
N ASN A 139 12.17 4.13 -16.79
CA ASN A 139 11.84 2.87 -17.45
C ASN A 139 12.49 2.73 -18.83
N GLU A 140 12.40 3.77 -19.66
CA GLU A 140 13.04 3.80 -20.97
C GLU A 140 14.54 3.56 -20.87
N LEU A 141 15.21 4.28 -19.96
CA LEU A 141 16.65 4.14 -19.76
C LEU A 141 17.02 2.76 -19.19
N ALA A 142 16.26 2.26 -18.22
CA ALA A 142 16.51 0.93 -17.63
C ALA A 142 16.40 -0.18 -18.66
N ARG A 143 15.42 -0.11 -19.57
CA ARG A 143 15.30 -1.03 -20.71
C ARG A 143 16.45 -0.88 -21.69
N ALA A 144 16.81 0.35 -22.07
CA ALA A 144 17.89 0.61 -23.01
C ALA A 144 19.25 0.08 -22.51
N ARG A 145 19.50 0.15 -21.21
CA ARG A 145 20.73 -0.34 -20.57
C ARG A 145 20.67 -1.81 -20.15
N GLY A 146 19.51 -2.46 -20.21
CA GLY A 146 19.31 -3.83 -19.74
C GLY A 146 19.57 -3.96 -18.23
N GLU A 147 19.11 -2.98 -17.45
CA GLU A 147 19.29 -2.95 -15.99
C GLU A 147 18.62 -4.18 -15.35
N LYS A 148 19.41 -4.98 -14.62
CA LYS A 148 18.97 -6.29 -14.09
C LYS A 148 17.96 -6.19 -12.96
N TRP A 149 17.83 -5.03 -12.33
CA TRP A 149 16.84 -4.81 -11.27
C TRP A 149 15.44 -4.57 -11.85
N LEU A 150 15.27 -4.14 -13.09
CA LEU A 150 13.95 -3.78 -13.64
C LEU A 150 12.95 -4.97 -13.65
N PRO A 151 13.35 -6.21 -14.00
CA PRO A 151 12.46 -7.37 -13.87
C PRO A 151 12.03 -7.69 -12.42
N ARG A 152 12.79 -7.23 -11.41
CA ARG A 152 12.41 -7.35 -9.99
C ARG A 152 11.21 -6.47 -9.62
N TYR A 153 10.76 -5.61 -10.53
CA TYR A 153 9.59 -4.74 -10.39
C TYR A 153 8.60 -4.95 -11.55
N GLY A 154 8.52 -6.19 -12.05
CA GLY A 154 7.57 -6.53 -13.11
C GLY A 154 7.83 -5.86 -14.46
N GLY A 155 8.99 -5.22 -14.66
CA GLY A 155 9.37 -4.54 -15.90
C GLY A 155 9.04 -3.05 -15.95
N LEU A 156 8.55 -2.46 -14.85
CA LEU A 156 8.20 -1.05 -14.78
C LEU A 156 8.29 -0.48 -13.35
N ILE A 157 8.95 0.68 -13.22
CA ILE A 157 8.93 1.56 -12.05
C ILE A 157 7.73 2.51 -12.13
N SER A 158 6.98 2.63 -11.03
CA SER A 158 5.83 3.54 -10.93
C SER A 158 6.24 4.99 -10.66
N SER A 159 5.41 5.95 -11.08
CA SER A 159 5.47 7.36 -10.67
C SER A 159 5.27 7.58 -9.18
N GLU A 160 4.62 6.63 -8.51
CA GLU A 160 4.42 6.64 -7.07
C GLU A 160 5.75 6.45 -6.30
N TRP A 161 6.84 6.01 -6.96
CA TRP A 161 8.02 5.47 -6.28
C TRP A 161 9.19 6.47 -6.11
N GLU A 162 10.13 6.09 -5.25
CA GLU A 162 11.10 6.99 -4.58
C GLU A 162 11.95 7.80 -5.56
N PHE A 163 12.42 7.15 -6.63
CA PHE A 163 13.30 7.76 -7.63
C PHE A 163 12.57 8.71 -8.57
N ALA A 164 11.34 8.39 -8.98
CA ALA A 164 10.55 9.27 -9.85
C ALA A 164 10.22 10.58 -9.11
N LYS A 165 9.75 10.47 -7.86
CA LYS A 165 9.46 11.61 -7.00
C LYS A 165 10.70 12.44 -6.65
N GLY A 166 11.82 11.79 -6.35
CA GLY A 166 13.09 12.48 -6.09
C GLY A 166 13.61 13.25 -7.31
N LEU A 167 13.48 12.66 -8.50
CA LEU A 167 13.86 13.27 -9.76
C LEU A 167 12.96 14.45 -10.14
N GLU A 168 11.66 14.35 -9.85
CA GLU A 168 10.71 15.45 -10.04
C GLU A 168 11.07 16.67 -9.15
N VAL A 169 11.39 16.46 -7.86
CA VAL A 169 11.86 17.56 -6.98
C VAL A 169 13.16 18.17 -7.50
N PHE A 170 14.09 17.35 -7.97
CA PHE A 170 15.36 17.81 -8.55
C PHE A 170 15.15 18.75 -9.74
N GLU A 171 14.19 18.46 -10.62
CA GLU A 171 13.94 19.21 -11.84
C GLU A 171 13.07 20.45 -11.63
N GLU A 172 12.05 20.35 -10.77
CA GLU A 172 11.01 21.38 -10.65
C GLU A 172 11.27 22.36 -9.49
N ALA A 173 12.01 21.93 -8.45
CA ALA A 173 12.27 22.72 -7.26
C ALA A 173 13.74 22.62 -6.80
N PRO A 174 14.70 23.17 -7.58
CA PRO A 174 16.13 23.04 -7.29
C PRO A 174 16.54 23.60 -5.92
N ASP A 175 15.86 24.65 -5.43
CA ASP A 175 16.12 25.21 -4.10
C ASP A 175 15.71 24.24 -2.97
N VAL A 176 14.58 23.55 -3.14
CA VAL A 176 14.12 22.49 -2.21
C VAL A 176 15.08 21.32 -2.25
N TYR A 177 15.47 20.86 -3.45
CA TYR A 177 16.42 19.75 -3.60
C TYR A 177 17.78 20.06 -2.96
N ALA A 178 18.25 21.30 -3.10
CA ALA A 178 19.50 21.75 -2.49
C ALA A 178 19.42 21.80 -0.95
N ALA A 179 18.29 22.27 -0.40
CA ALA A 179 18.05 22.35 1.04
C ALA A 179 17.80 20.98 1.69
N MET A 180 17.16 20.06 0.98
CA MET A 180 16.88 18.70 1.41
C MET A 180 18.18 17.98 1.76
N ARG A 181 18.29 17.41 2.96
CA ARG A 181 19.42 16.57 3.36
C ARG A 181 19.08 15.09 3.35
N HIS A 182 17.84 14.76 3.66
CA HIS A 182 17.36 13.40 3.60
C HIS A 182 16.05 13.34 2.80
N TRP A 183 15.98 12.39 1.88
CA TRP A 183 14.75 11.97 1.21
C TRP A 183 14.27 10.70 1.90
N VAL A 184 13.30 10.85 2.80
CA VAL A 184 12.98 9.85 3.83
C VAL A 184 11.59 9.29 3.59
N GLU A 185 11.41 7.99 3.76
CA GLU A 185 10.06 7.42 3.81
C GLU A 185 9.32 7.81 5.08
N ALA A 186 8.03 8.13 5.01
CA ALA A 186 7.28 8.52 6.22
C ALA A 186 7.29 7.42 7.29
N ALA A 187 7.31 6.14 6.89
CA ALA A 187 7.51 4.98 7.76
C ALA A 187 8.83 5.05 8.56
N ASP A 188 9.90 5.56 7.95
CA ASP A 188 11.20 5.73 8.60
C ASP A 188 11.29 7.05 9.36
N TRP A 189 10.70 8.12 8.81
CA TRP A 189 10.70 9.45 9.41
C TRP A 189 9.99 9.43 10.76
N ILE A 190 8.83 8.78 10.87
CA ILE A 190 8.09 8.73 12.14
C ILE A 190 8.87 7.92 13.19
N VAL A 191 9.51 6.81 12.81
CA VAL A 191 10.39 6.03 13.69
C VAL A 191 11.63 6.84 14.10
N TRP A 192 12.17 7.65 13.20
CA TRP A 192 13.24 8.59 13.53
C TRP A 192 12.78 9.61 14.56
N GLN A 193 11.57 10.16 14.46
CA GLN A 193 11.02 11.06 15.49
C GLN A 193 10.83 10.35 16.84
N LEU A 194 10.47 9.06 16.82
CA LEU A 194 10.31 8.27 18.05
C LEU A 194 11.64 7.97 18.74
N THR A 195 12.71 7.72 17.97
CA THR A 195 13.98 7.15 18.48
C THR A 195 15.17 8.13 18.48
N GLY A 196 15.07 9.23 17.75
CA GLY A 196 16.20 10.13 17.48
C GLY A 196 17.28 9.56 16.55
N THR A 197 17.11 8.34 16.05
CA THR A 197 18.05 7.69 15.12
C THR A 197 17.36 7.40 13.79
N TYR A 198 17.92 7.87 12.69
CA TYR A 198 17.41 7.52 11.36
C TYR A 198 17.93 6.13 10.97
N VAL A 199 17.01 5.22 10.70
CA VAL A 199 17.27 3.88 10.15
C VAL A 199 16.24 3.68 9.05
N ARG A 200 16.70 3.28 7.87
CA ARG A 200 15.79 2.96 6.76
C ARG A 200 15.28 1.54 6.87
N ASN A 201 14.02 1.29 6.54
CA ASN A 201 13.50 -0.06 6.54
C ASN A 201 13.77 -0.79 5.21
N ALA A 202 14.10 -2.08 5.30
CA ALA A 202 14.38 -2.91 4.13
C ALA A 202 13.18 -3.06 3.18
N CYS A 203 11.95 -2.94 3.69
CA CYS A 203 10.72 -3.08 2.90
C CYS A 203 10.61 -1.96 1.86
N THR A 204 10.48 -0.70 2.29
CA THR A 204 10.31 0.43 1.35
C THR A 204 11.56 0.67 0.51
N ALA A 205 12.76 0.51 1.08
CA ALA A 205 14.01 0.58 0.31
C ALA A 205 14.04 -0.45 -0.83
N GLY A 206 13.55 -1.66 -0.58
CA GLY A 206 13.43 -2.72 -1.58
C GLY A 206 12.31 -2.46 -2.59
N TYR A 207 11.06 -2.37 -2.15
CA TYR A 207 9.90 -2.30 -3.06
C TYR A 207 9.78 -0.97 -3.80
N LYS A 208 10.19 0.14 -3.18
CA LYS A 208 9.94 1.51 -3.67
C LYS A 208 11.23 2.27 -3.97
N GLY A 209 12.36 1.84 -3.40
CA GLY A 209 13.68 2.47 -3.52
C GLY A 209 14.66 1.80 -4.47
N ILE A 210 14.25 0.81 -5.28
CA ILE A 210 15.12 0.15 -6.26
C ILE A 210 16.39 -0.46 -5.61
N LEU A 211 16.35 -0.79 -4.31
CA LEU A 211 17.46 -1.48 -3.65
C LEU A 211 17.32 -2.98 -3.87
N GLN A 212 18.20 -3.54 -4.68
CA GLN A 212 18.24 -4.96 -4.98
C GLN A 212 19.65 -5.50 -4.72
N ASP A 213 19.73 -6.65 -4.04
CA ASP A 213 21.00 -7.33 -3.77
C ASP A 213 22.04 -6.40 -3.08
N GLY A 214 21.56 -5.46 -2.24
CA GLY A 214 22.38 -4.47 -1.54
C GLY A 214 22.89 -3.31 -2.40
N GLN A 215 22.32 -3.10 -3.59
CA GLN A 215 22.76 -2.07 -4.55
C GLN A 215 21.58 -1.22 -5.06
N TYR A 216 21.81 0.08 -5.14
CA TYR A 216 20.95 1.05 -5.82
C TYR A 216 21.32 1.19 -7.31
N PRO A 217 20.47 1.83 -8.13
CA PRO A 217 20.85 2.24 -9.48
C PRO A 217 22.18 3.00 -9.49
N SER A 218 23.04 2.68 -10.46
CA SER A 218 24.40 3.21 -10.49
C SER A 218 24.44 4.73 -10.65
N ARG A 219 25.52 5.34 -10.15
CA ARG A 219 25.80 6.77 -10.36
C ARG A 219 25.75 7.19 -11.84
N ASP A 220 26.24 6.34 -12.73
CA ASP A 220 26.19 6.58 -14.18
C ASP A 220 24.77 6.55 -14.74
N PHE A 221 23.92 5.63 -14.26
CA PHE A 221 22.50 5.57 -14.60
C PHE A 221 21.79 6.87 -14.18
N LEU A 222 22.01 7.32 -12.94
CA LEU A 222 21.39 8.54 -12.41
C LEU A 222 21.85 9.81 -13.15
N ARG A 223 23.14 9.89 -13.53
CA ARG A 223 23.66 10.99 -14.35
C ARG A 223 22.98 11.07 -15.72
N GLU A 224 22.70 9.91 -16.32
CA GLU A 224 22.09 9.81 -17.64
C GLU A 224 20.58 10.13 -17.60
N LEU A 225 19.90 9.87 -16.48
CA LEU A 225 18.54 10.37 -16.26
C LEU A 225 18.49 11.89 -16.26
N ALA A 226 19.33 12.52 -15.44
CA ALA A 226 19.47 13.97 -15.39
C ALA A 226 20.87 14.38 -14.88
N PRO A 227 21.64 15.18 -15.65
CA PRO A 227 22.92 15.69 -15.19
C PRO A 227 22.79 16.47 -13.88
N GLY A 228 23.56 16.11 -12.85
CA GLY A 228 23.48 16.67 -11.50
C GLY A 228 22.73 15.79 -10.50
N PHE A 229 21.97 14.79 -10.96
CA PHE A 229 21.24 13.85 -10.11
C PHE A 229 22.10 12.65 -9.67
N GLU A 230 23.35 12.54 -10.15
CA GLU A 230 24.17 11.34 -9.97
C GLU A 230 24.54 11.03 -8.52
N SER A 231 24.56 12.03 -7.64
CA SER A 231 24.85 11.87 -6.22
C SER A 231 23.59 11.71 -5.36
N PHE A 232 22.39 11.66 -5.94
CA PHE A 232 21.12 11.57 -5.21
C PHE A 232 21.14 10.48 -4.13
N VAL A 233 21.59 9.27 -4.49
CA VAL A 233 21.68 8.15 -3.56
C VAL A 233 22.63 8.48 -2.41
N ALA A 234 23.88 8.85 -2.72
CA ALA A 234 24.91 9.11 -1.71
C ALA A 234 24.62 10.32 -0.81
N ASP A 235 23.99 11.36 -1.37
CA ASP A 235 23.81 12.64 -0.68
C ASP A 235 22.51 12.71 0.12
N LYS A 236 21.46 11.99 -0.31
CA LYS A 236 20.09 12.17 0.21
C LYS A 236 19.43 10.89 0.74
N LEU A 237 19.87 9.72 0.28
CA LEU A 237 19.10 8.48 0.38
C LEU A 237 19.79 7.40 1.20
N ASP A 238 21.08 7.17 0.97
CA ASP A 238 21.83 6.07 1.56
C ASP A 238 22.00 6.25 3.07
N HIS A 239 21.57 5.23 3.82
CA HIS A 239 21.58 5.23 5.27
C HIS A 239 21.51 3.80 5.81
N PRO A 240 21.89 3.53 7.09
CA PRO A 240 21.79 2.19 7.65
C PRO A 240 20.40 1.59 7.47
N LEU A 241 20.38 0.35 6.96
CA LEU A 241 19.17 -0.42 6.74
C LEU A 241 18.86 -1.32 7.93
N GLY A 242 17.65 -1.21 8.44
CA GLY A 242 17.06 -2.06 9.45
C GLY A 242 16.19 -3.15 8.83
N GLN A 243 16.26 -4.34 9.40
CA GLN A 243 15.41 -5.47 9.03
C GLN A 243 14.05 -5.38 9.72
N LEU A 244 13.00 -5.90 9.08
CA LEU A 244 11.66 -5.92 9.66
C LEU A 244 11.66 -6.69 10.99
N GLY A 245 11.00 -6.11 12.00
CA GLY A 245 10.91 -6.67 13.35
C GLY A 245 12.14 -6.42 14.22
N SER A 246 13.24 -5.90 13.65
CA SER A 246 14.40 -5.47 14.44
C SER A 246 14.11 -4.17 15.19
N ARG A 247 14.87 -3.93 16.26
CA ARG A 247 14.79 -2.70 17.06
C ARG A 247 15.55 -1.58 16.36
N ALA A 248 14.83 -0.54 15.94
CA ALA A 248 15.42 0.69 15.38
C ALA A 248 16.10 1.53 16.46
N GLY A 249 15.55 1.52 17.68
CA GLY A 249 16.08 2.30 18.79
C GLY A 249 15.23 2.18 20.04
N SER A 250 15.31 3.20 20.89
CA SER A 250 14.51 3.31 22.11
C SER A 250 13.66 4.57 22.05
N LEU A 251 12.46 4.51 22.60
CA LEU A 251 11.56 5.66 22.66
C LEU A 251 12.24 6.80 23.43
N THR A 252 12.36 7.97 22.81
CA THR A 252 12.97 9.16 23.43
C THR A 252 12.06 9.79 24.48
N ALA A 253 12.61 10.63 25.36
CA ALA A 253 11.82 11.43 26.30
C ALA A 253 10.76 12.32 25.60
N GLY A 254 11.09 12.89 24.43
CA GLY A 254 10.17 13.70 23.63
C GLY A 254 8.99 12.87 23.10
N ALA A 255 9.28 11.70 22.56
CA ALA A 255 8.25 10.77 22.06
C ALA A 255 7.41 10.17 23.19
N ALA A 256 8.01 9.90 24.36
CA ALA A 256 7.30 9.51 25.57
C ALA A 256 6.29 10.59 26.02
N ALA A 257 6.68 11.87 25.95
CA ALA A 257 5.78 12.99 26.26
C ALA A 257 4.62 13.13 25.28
N TRP A 258 4.78 12.73 24.01
CA TRP A 258 3.68 12.71 23.04
C TRP A 258 2.73 11.54 23.30
N THR A 259 3.29 10.34 23.45
CA THR A 259 2.51 9.09 23.46
C THR A 259 1.96 8.69 24.82
N GLY A 260 2.51 9.23 25.91
CA GLY A 260 2.24 8.77 27.27
C GLY A 260 2.89 7.43 27.62
N LEU A 261 3.74 6.89 26.74
CA LEU A 261 4.46 5.63 26.95
C LEU A 261 5.77 5.84 27.73
N PRO A 262 6.32 4.81 28.38
CA PRO A 262 7.59 4.93 29.10
C PRO A 262 8.75 5.21 28.14
N GLU A 263 9.62 6.14 28.53
CA GLU A 263 10.91 6.33 27.85
C GLU A 263 11.74 5.03 27.88
N GLY A 264 12.47 4.76 26.79
CA GLY A 264 13.43 3.65 26.73
C GLY A 264 12.85 2.33 26.21
N ILE A 265 11.53 2.21 26.04
CA ILE A 265 10.90 1.01 25.44
C ILE A 265 11.38 0.80 24.00
N ALA A 266 11.26 -0.43 23.50
CA ALA A 266 11.71 -0.74 22.15
C ALA A 266 10.83 -0.05 21.10
N VAL A 267 11.47 0.49 20.06
CA VAL A 267 10.79 0.93 18.83
C VAL A 267 11.27 0.05 17.69
N ALA A 268 10.34 -0.61 17.00
CA ALA A 268 10.67 -1.42 15.84
C ALA A 268 11.04 -0.54 14.64
N VAL A 269 11.80 -1.09 13.70
CA VAL A 269 11.98 -0.52 12.35
C VAL A 269 10.61 -0.34 11.68
N GLY A 270 10.45 0.78 10.96
CA GLY A 270 9.21 1.10 10.25
C GLY A 270 8.88 0.05 9.19
N ASN A 271 7.61 -0.02 8.79
CA ASN A 271 7.16 -0.99 7.81
C ASN A 271 5.98 -0.45 6.98
N VAL A 272 5.51 -1.23 6.02
CA VAL A 272 4.37 -0.91 5.15
C VAL A 272 3.13 -1.64 5.64
N ASP A 273 1.99 -0.94 5.62
CA ASP A 273 0.66 -1.41 6.04
C ASP A 273 0.29 -2.82 5.53
N ALA A 274 0.44 -3.04 4.23
CA ALA A 274 0.14 -4.31 3.57
C ALA A 274 1.05 -5.44 4.05
N HIS A 275 2.32 -5.14 4.30
CA HIS A 275 3.35 -6.14 4.61
C HIS A 275 3.23 -6.61 6.06
N VAL A 276 2.97 -5.69 7.00
CA VAL A 276 2.70 -6.05 8.40
C VAL A 276 1.38 -6.81 8.58
N THR A 277 0.45 -6.69 7.63
CA THR A 277 -0.83 -7.41 7.70
C THR A 277 -0.65 -8.93 7.56
N ALA A 278 0.38 -9.40 6.84
CA ALA A 278 0.64 -10.82 6.67
C ALA A 278 0.87 -11.58 7.99
N PRO A 279 1.74 -11.15 8.91
CA PRO A 279 1.86 -11.80 10.22
C PRO A 279 0.59 -11.69 11.08
N ALA A 280 -0.16 -10.58 11.02
CA ALA A 280 -1.46 -10.48 11.72
C ALA A 280 -2.47 -11.53 11.22
N ALA A 281 -2.38 -11.89 9.94
CA ALA A 281 -3.18 -12.92 9.28
C ALA A 281 -2.68 -14.36 9.50
N ARG A 282 -1.56 -14.57 10.20
CA ARG A 282 -0.80 -15.85 10.23
C ARG A 282 -0.41 -16.35 8.83
N ALA A 283 -0.17 -15.43 7.91
CA ALA A 283 0.16 -15.69 6.51
C ALA A 283 1.67 -15.52 6.25
N VAL A 284 2.49 -16.25 7.01
CA VAL A 284 3.96 -16.09 7.01
C VAL A 284 4.68 -17.19 6.25
N GLU A 285 3.95 -18.10 5.61
CA GLU A 285 4.49 -19.19 4.81
C GLU A 285 4.16 -19.03 3.31
N PRO A 286 4.94 -19.66 2.41
CA PRO A 286 4.61 -19.68 0.98
C PRO A 286 3.25 -20.34 0.70
N GLY A 287 2.54 -19.86 -0.32
CA GLY A 287 1.20 -20.35 -0.65
C GLY A 287 0.06 -19.48 -0.11
N GLN A 288 0.34 -18.59 0.85
CA GLN A 288 -0.65 -17.79 1.55
C GLN A 288 -0.70 -16.37 0.96
N LEU A 289 -1.57 -16.14 -0.02
CA LEU A 289 -1.74 -14.81 -0.60
C LEU A 289 -2.63 -13.97 0.30
N VAL A 290 -2.11 -12.86 0.81
CA VAL A 290 -2.87 -11.90 1.59
C VAL A 290 -3.33 -10.76 0.70
N ALA A 291 -4.64 -10.55 0.62
CA ALA A 291 -5.27 -9.43 -0.06
C ALA A 291 -5.78 -8.43 0.96
N ILE A 292 -5.15 -7.26 1.03
CA ILE A 292 -5.56 -6.15 1.90
C ILE A 292 -6.51 -5.28 1.10
N MET A 293 -7.81 -5.52 1.27
CA MET A 293 -8.88 -4.99 0.44
C MET A 293 -9.53 -3.73 1.04
N GLY A 294 -9.38 -2.60 0.36
CA GLY A 294 -9.98 -1.31 0.70
C GLY A 294 -10.35 -0.52 -0.55
N THR A 295 -9.98 0.76 -0.60
CA THR A 295 -10.07 1.62 -1.81
C THR A 295 -9.42 0.94 -3.02
N SER A 296 -8.23 0.38 -2.81
CA SER A 296 -7.49 -0.49 -3.71
C SER A 296 -7.23 -1.83 -3.02
N THR A 297 -6.57 -2.78 -3.69
CA THR A 297 -6.10 -4.02 -3.05
C THR A 297 -4.60 -4.16 -3.21
N CYS A 298 -3.90 -4.34 -2.09
CA CYS A 298 -2.52 -4.80 -2.09
C CYS A 298 -2.50 -6.32 -1.88
N HIS A 299 -1.75 -7.02 -2.71
CA HIS A 299 -1.57 -8.46 -2.67
C HIS A 299 -0.13 -8.76 -2.26
N VAL A 300 0.05 -9.46 -1.14
CA VAL A 300 1.37 -9.86 -0.65
C VAL A 300 1.46 -11.35 -0.42
N VAL A 301 2.57 -11.97 -0.80
CA VAL A 301 2.82 -13.39 -0.60
C VAL A 301 4.30 -13.66 -0.38
N ASN A 302 4.62 -14.62 0.47
CA ASN A 302 5.99 -15.10 0.64
C ASN A 302 6.32 -16.20 -0.39
N GLY A 303 7.55 -16.21 -0.90
CA GLY A 303 8.09 -17.25 -1.77
C GLY A 303 9.42 -17.79 -1.24
N ALA A 304 9.67 -19.07 -1.48
CA ALA A 304 10.92 -19.73 -1.07
C ALA A 304 12.10 -19.38 -2.00
N ASP A 305 11.82 -19.24 -3.30
CA ASP A 305 12.82 -18.96 -4.32
C ASP A 305 12.51 -17.64 -5.02
N LEU A 306 13.55 -16.92 -5.42
CA LEU A 306 13.42 -15.73 -6.27
C LEU A 306 12.85 -16.10 -7.64
N ARG A 307 11.85 -15.34 -8.06
CA ARG A 307 11.16 -15.44 -9.36
C ARG A 307 10.85 -14.05 -9.87
N GLU A 308 10.95 -13.87 -11.18
CA GLU A 308 10.49 -12.67 -11.86
C GLU A 308 9.03 -12.88 -12.26
N VAL A 309 8.14 -12.03 -11.78
CA VAL A 309 6.70 -12.11 -12.04
C VAL A 309 6.31 -10.89 -12.87
N PRO A 310 5.75 -11.06 -14.09
CA PRO A 310 5.33 -9.93 -14.91
C PRO A 310 4.35 -9.02 -14.19
N GLY A 311 4.61 -7.71 -14.21
CA GLY A 311 3.75 -6.70 -13.61
C GLY A 311 3.56 -6.76 -12.09
N MET A 312 4.41 -7.49 -11.37
CA MET A 312 4.47 -7.36 -9.91
C MET A 312 5.01 -5.98 -9.52
N CYS A 313 4.59 -5.48 -8.37
CA CYS A 313 5.12 -4.23 -7.80
C CYS A 313 6.55 -4.42 -7.32
N GLY A 314 6.91 -5.60 -6.81
CA GLY A 314 8.30 -5.89 -6.48
C GLY A 314 8.50 -7.25 -5.83
N VAL A 315 9.77 -7.65 -5.76
CA VAL A 315 10.23 -8.78 -4.94
C VAL A 315 11.45 -8.38 -4.11
N VAL A 316 11.41 -8.67 -2.81
CA VAL A 316 12.44 -8.23 -1.85
C VAL A 316 12.77 -9.36 -0.87
N ASP A 317 14.06 -9.62 -0.66
CA ASP A 317 14.53 -10.58 0.34
C ASP A 317 14.22 -10.07 1.74
N GLY A 318 13.47 -10.86 2.52
CA GLY A 318 12.98 -10.44 3.83
C GLY A 318 11.94 -9.32 3.79
N GLY A 319 11.35 -9.04 2.62
CA GLY A 319 10.44 -7.90 2.42
C GLY A 319 9.11 -8.00 3.17
N ILE A 320 8.70 -9.20 3.58
CA ILE A 320 7.51 -9.43 4.44
C ILE A 320 7.94 -10.16 5.72
N VAL A 321 8.63 -11.30 5.57
CA VAL A 321 9.20 -12.08 6.68
C VAL A 321 10.66 -12.40 6.37
N PRO A 322 11.60 -12.18 7.31
CA PRO A 322 13.00 -12.54 7.13
C PRO A 322 13.21 -14.00 6.69
N GLY A 323 14.10 -14.19 5.71
CA GLY A 323 14.46 -15.50 5.17
C GLY A 323 13.54 -16.03 4.06
N LEU A 324 12.54 -15.26 3.63
CA LEU A 324 11.73 -15.53 2.44
C LEU A 324 11.73 -14.32 1.50
N TRP A 325 11.46 -14.57 0.22
CA TRP A 325 11.21 -13.51 -0.75
C TRP A 325 9.79 -13.02 -0.59
N GLY A 326 9.61 -11.73 -0.27
CA GLY A 326 8.30 -11.12 -0.25
C GLY A 326 7.93 -10.62 -1.64
N TYR A 327 6.75 -10.96 -2.13
CA TYR A 327 6.20 -10.47 -3.39
C TYR A 327 5.06 -9.50 -3.13
N GLU A 328 5.02 -8.42 -3.90
CA GLU A 328 3.94 -7.44 -3.87
C GLU A 328 3.31 -7.31 -5.27
N ALA A 329 1.98 -7.30 -5.32
CA ALA A 329 1.20 -6.90 -6.49
C ALA A 329 0.08 -5.94 -6.04
N GLY A 330 -0.46 -5.16 -6.97
CA GLY A 330 -1.49 -4.18 -6.64
C GLY A 330 -2.61 -4.14 -7.65
N GLN A 331 -3.84 -3.98 -7.15
CA GLN A 331 -5.03 -3.75 -7.94
C GLN A 331 -5.51 -2.32 -7.69
N SER A 332 -5.46 -1.47 -8.73
CA SER A 332 -5.51 0.00 -8.60
C SER A 332 -6.79 0.55 -7.98
N GLY A 333 -7.93 -0.07 -8.27
CA GLY A 333 -9.22 0.33 -7.72
C GLY A 333 -10.10 -0.88 -7.46
N VAL A 334 -10.68 -0.95 -6.27
CA VAL A 334 -11.67 -1.97 -5.89
C VAL A 334 -12.82 -1.27 -5.17
N GLY A 335 -12.64 -0.90 -3.90
CA GLY A 335 -13.62 -0.13 -3.13
C GLY A 335 -13.98 1.20 -3.79
N ASP A 336 -13.00 1.88 -4.39
CA ASP A 336 -13.24 3.15 -5.09
C ASP A 336 -14.11 2.99 -6.33
N ILE A 337 -14.03 1.84 -7.02
CA ILE A 337 -14.92 1.55 -8.17
C ILE A 337 -16.35 1.40 -7.69
N PHE A 338 -16.55 0.69 -6.57
CA PHE A 338 -17.88 0.51 -5.99
C PHE A 338 -18.44 1.86 -5.52
N GLY A 339 -17.62 2.66 -4.84
CA GLY A 339 -18.00 3.97 -4.32
C GLY A 339 -18.35 4.94 -5.45
N TRP A 340 -17.49 4.99 -6.48
CA TRP A 340 -17.72 5.78 -7.70
C TRP A 340 -19.08 5.44 -8.34
N PHE A 341 -19.38 4.16 -8.51
CA PHE A 341 -20.64 3.74 -9.13
C PHE A 341 -21.84 4.08 -8.25
N ALA A 342 -21.77 3.79 -6.96
CA ALA A 342 -22.84 4.07 -6.01
C ALA A 342 -23.16 5.57 -5.94
N GLU A 343 -22.13 6.42 -5.87
CA GLU A 343 -22.26 7.87 -5.76
C GLU A 343 -22.77 8.52 -7.06
N HIS A 344 -22.17 8.16 -8.20
CA HIS A 344 -22.38 8.92 -9.44
C HIS A 344 -23.51 8.37 -10.31
N PHE A 345 -23.81 7.07 -10.21
CA PHE A 345 -24.71 6.40 -11.16
C PHE A 345 -25.94 5.79 -10.48
N ALA A 346 -25.76 5.02 -9.41
CA ALA A 346 -26.90 4.37 -8.74
C ALA A 346 -27.67 5.33 -7.84
N ARG A 347 -26.96 6.18 -7.07
CA ARG A 347 -27.52 7.01 -5.98
C ARG A 347 -28.21 6.19 -4.88
N ASP A 348 -27.77 4.95 -4.70
CA ASP A 348 -28.22 4.00 -3.68
C ASP A 348 -27.08 3.65 -2.73
N SER A 349 -27.41 3.01 -1.60
CA SER A 349 -26.39 2.52 -0.66
C SER A 349 -25.72 1.24 -1.15
N HIS A 350 -24.48 1.02 -0.74
CA HIS A 350 -23.76 -0.23 -1.00
C HIS A 350 -24.50 -1.47 -0.51
N ASP A 351 -25.17 -1.37 0.65
CA ASP A 351 -25.91 -2.48 1.23
C ASP A 351 -27.11 -2.88 0.36
N GLU A 352 -27.83 -1.89 -0.20
CA GLU A 352 -28.97 -2.17 -1.06
C GLU A 352 -28.54 -2.73 -2.42
N LEU A 353 -27.52 -2.15 -3.05
CA LEU A 353 -26.94 -2.68 -4.28
C LEU A 353 -26.41 -4.10 -4.09
N THR A 354 -25.77 -4.38 -2.96
CA THR A 354 -25.29 -5.74 -2.62
C THR A 354 -26.44 -6.70 -2.41
N ARG A 355 -27.51 -6.28 -1.73
CA ARG A 355 -28.71 -7.10 -1.51
C ARG A 355 -29.37 -7.50 -2.84
N LEU A 356 -29.56 -6.53 -3.75
CA LEU A 356 -30.15 -6.76 -5.07
C LEU A 356 -29.23 -7.59 -5.97
N ALA A 357 -27.93 -7.32 -5.96
CA ALA A 357 -26.95 -8.09 -6.71
C ALA A 357 -26.91 -9.56 -6.25
N ALA A 358 -27.08 -9.83 -4.95
CA ALA A 358 -27.05 -11.18 -4.39
C ALA A 358 -28.23 -12.06 -4.81
N GLU A 359 -29.32 -11.49 -5.32
CA GLU A 359 -30.48 -12.24 -5.83
C GLU A 359 -30.23 -12.86 -7.21
N GLN A 360 -29.17 -12.45 -7.90
CA GLN A 360 -28.86 -12.87 -9.27
C GLN A 360 -28.05 -14.17 -9.30
N GLU A 361 -28.26 -14.99 -10.32
CA GLU A 361 -27.37 -16.10 -10.66
C GLU A 361 -26.09 -15.58 -11.37
N VAL A 362 -25.03 -16.39 -11.36
CA VAL A 362 -23.77 -16.04 -12.06
C VAL A 362 -24.06 -15.87 -13.56
N GLY A 363 -23.73 -14.69 -14.10
CA GLY A 363 -23.95 -14.35 -15.50
C GLY A 363 -25.36 -13.92 -15.88
N GLU A 364 -26.34 -13.92 -14.95
CA GLU A 364 -27.74 -13.56 -15.24
C GLU A 364 -27.89 -12.15 -15.83
N HIS A 365 -27.11 -11.19 -15.34
CA HIS A 365 -27.12 -9.81 -15.82
C HIS A 365 -26.58 -9.64 -17.25
N GLY A 366 -25.83 -10.61 -17.79
CA GLY A 366 -25.28 -10.57 -19.14
C GLY A 366 -24.26 -9.45 -19.39
N LEU A 367 -23.61 -8.96 -18.34
CA LEU A 367 -22.60 -7.88 -18.42
C LEU A 367 -21.21 -8.42 -18.12
N LEU A 368 -20.19 -7.73 -18.62
CA LEU A 368 -18.80 -7.96 -18.28
C LEU A 368 -18.09 -6.61 -18.17
N ALA A 369 -17.20 -6.46 -17.19
CA ALA A 369 -16.48 -5.21 -16.96
C ALA A 369 -14.97 -5.41 -16.82
N LEU A 370 -14.21 -4.35 -17.13
CA LEU A 370 -12.78 -4.22 -16.83
C LEU A 370 -12.61 -3.24 -15.67
N ASP A 371 -11.88 -3.65 -14.64
CA ASP A 371 -11.71 -2.98 -13.35
C ASP A 371 -10.66 -1.86 -13.37
N TRP A 372 -10.50 -1.17 -14.49
CA TRP A 372 -9.40 -0.22 -14.73
C TRP A 372 -9.80 1.25 -14.60
N HIS A 373 -10.77 1.58 -13.74
CA HIS A 373 -11.24 2.96 -13.56
C HIS A 373 -10.12 3.92 -13.10
N SER A 374 -9.10 3.37 -12.44
CA SER A 374 -7.87 4.06 -12.00
C SER A 374 -6.62 3.45 -12.65
N GLY A 375 -6.72 3.01 -13.92
CA GLY A 375 -5.67 2.27 -14.60
C GLY A 375 -5.48 0.85 -14.07
N ASN A 376 -4.38 0.20 -14.46
CA ASN A 376 -3.99 -1.13 -14.00
C ASN A 376 -2.56 -1.12 -13.46
N ARG A 377 -2.34 -1.51 -12.20
CA ARG A 377 -1.00 -1.68 -11.63
C ARG A 377 -0.47 -3.07 -11.94
N SER A 378 -1.03 -4.11 -11.36
CA SER A 378 -0.72 -5.50 -11.72
C SER A 378 -1.84 -6.08 -12.60
N VAL A 379 -1.55 -6.74 -13.73
CA VAL A 379 -0.22 -7.19 -14.23
C VAL A 379 0.25 -6.42 -15.46
N LEU A 380 -0.49 -5.41 -15.91
CA LEU A 380 -0.20 -4.67 -17.13
C LEU A 380 0.72 -3.46 -16.90
N VAL A 381 0.69 -2.91 -15.68
CA VAL A 381 1.45 -1.72 -15.28
C VAL A 381 1.23 -0.54 -16.22
N ASP A 382 -0.03 -0.15 -16.37
CA ASP A 382 -0.48 0.87 -17.31
C ASP A 382 -1.57 1.76 -16.69
N HIS A 383 -1.18 2.99 -16.37
CA HIS A 383 -2.04 3.98 -15.73
C HIS A 383 -3.01 4.67 -16.71
N ASP A 384 -2.80 4.52 -18.01
CA ASP A 384 -3.62 5.13 -19.07
C ASP A 384 -4.79 4.23 -19.50
N LEU A 385 -4.90 3.02 -18.96
CA LEU A 385 -6.07 2.15 -19.11
C LEU A 385 -7.28 2.73 -18.37
N SER A 386 -8.48 2.37 -18.85
CA SER A 386 -9.75 2.91 -18.35
C SER A 386 -10.82 1.83 -18.24
N GLY A 387 -11.77 2.00 -17.31
CA GLY A 387 -12.88 1.07 -17.12
C GLY A 387 -13.78 0.89 -18.35
N VAL A 388 -14.31 -0.32 -18.53
CA VAL A 388 -15.22 -0.70 -19.62
C VAL A 388 -16.34 -1.55 -19.06
N ILE A 389 -17.56 -1.40 -19.58
CA ILE A 389 -18.69 -2.30 -19.34
C ILE A 389 -19.29 -2.68 -20.70
N VAL A 390 -19.34 -3.97 -21.01
CA VAL A 390 -19.98 -4.52 -22.22
C VAL A 390 -21.24 -5.31 -21.86
N GLY A 391 -22.15 -5.46 -22.82
CA GLY A 391 -23.38 -6.25 -22.67
C GLY A 391 -24.63 -5.44 -22.30
N GLN A 392 -24.55 -4.11 -22.19
CA GLN A 392 -25.69 -3.28 -21.80
C GLN A 392 -26.86 -3.39 -22.79
N THR A 393 -28.08 -3.46 -22.23
CA THR A 393 -29.35 -3.43 -22.97
C THR A 393 -30.28 -2.38 -22.38
N LEU A 394 -31.42 -2.12 -23.03
CA LEU A 394 -32.46 -1.24 -22.46
C LEU A 394 -33.08 -1.78 -21.16
N ALA A 395 -32.81 -3.04 -20.80
CA ALA A 395 -33.27 -3.67 -19.57
C ALA A 395 -32.24 -3.65 -18.44
N THR A 396 -31.00 -3.20 -18.69
CA THR A 396 -29.94 -3.18 -17.68
C THR A 396 -30.28 -2.24 -16.52
N ARG A 397 -30.14 -2.74 -15.29
CA ARG A 397 -30.41 -2.02 -14.04
C ARG A 397 -29.12 -1.69 -13.29
N ALA A 398 -29.23 -0.93 -12.20
CA ALA A 398 -28.08 -0.50 -11.42
C ALA A 398 -27.40 -1.67 -10.70
N GLU A 399 -28.17 -2.60 -10.14
CA GLU A 399 -27.68 -3.81 -9.46
C GLU A 399 -26.95 -4.76 -10.42
N ASP A 400 -27.36 -4.82 -11.68
CA ASP A 400 -26.73 -5.62 -12.73
C ASP A 400 -25.29 -5.11 -12.99
N VAL A 401 -25.15 -3.78 -13.13
CA VAL A 401 -23.83 -3.14 -13.32
C VAL A 401 -22.99 -3.27 -12.06
N TYR A 402 -23.58 -3.07 -10.87
CA TYR A 402 -22.86 -3.22 -9.62
C TYR A 402 -22.27 -4.62 -9.45
N ARG A 403 -23.07 -5.67 -9.73
CA ARG A 403 -22.57 -7.05 -9.68
C ARG A 403 -21.43 -7.28 -10.67
N ALA A 404 -21.56 -6.82 -11.91
CA ALA A 404 -20.50 -6.93 -12.91
C ALA A 404 -19.19 -6.23 -12.46
N LEU A 405 -19.28 -5.12 -11.71
CA LEU A 405 -18.11 -4.45 -11.14
C LEU A 405 -17.50 -5.26 -9.98
N LEU A 406 -18.31 -5.88 -9.11
CA LEU A 406 -17.78 -6.81 -8.08
C LEU A 406 -16.99 -7.95 -8.74
N GLU A 407 -17.60 -8.59 -9.75
CA GLU A 407 -17.01 -9.70 -10.52
C GLU A 407 -15.74 -9.28 -11.26
N ALA A 408 -15.72 -8.10 -11.89
CA ALA A 408 -14.53 -7.57 -12.55
C ALA A 408 -13.33 -7.44 -11.61
N THR A 409 -13.54 -7.02 -10.36
CA THR A 409 -12.44 -6.94 -9.39
C THR A 409 -11.96 -8.34 -8.98
N ALA A 410 -12.85 -9.33 -8.88
CA ALA A 410 -12.46 -10.72 -8.63
C ALA A 410 -11.67 -11.31 -9.81
N PHE A 411 -12.05 -11.00 -11.05
CA PHE A 411 -11.29 -11.39 -12.24
C PHE A 411 -9.90 -10.74 -12.28
N GLY A 412 -9.78 -9.47 -11.91
CA GLY A 412 -8.49 -8.79 -11.76
C GLY A 412 -7.60 -9.49 -10.73
N THR A 413 -8.15 -9.86 -9.57
CA THR A 413 -7.44 -10.66 -8.56
C THR A 413 -7.05 -12.04 -9.10
N ARG A 414 -7.93 -12.74 -9.81
CA ARG A 414 -7.60 -14.02 -10.45
C ARG A 414 -6.45 -13.87 -11.45
N LYS A 415 -6.41 -12.80 -12.24
CA LYS A 415 -5.29 -12.54 -13.16
C LYS A 415 -3.96 -12.40 -12.42
N ILE A 416 -3.95 -11.74 -11.26
CA ILE A 416 -2.78 -11.63 -10.38
C ILE A 416 -2.37 -13.01 -9.85
N VAL A 417 -3.33 -13.79 -9.32
CA VAL A 417 -3.09 -15.16 -8.83
C VAL A 417 -2.49 -16.04 -9.92
N GLU A 418 -3.11 -16.09 -11.09
CA GLU A 418 -2.63 -16.88 -12.22
C GLU A 418 -1.21 -16.48 -12.62
N THR A 419 -0.93 -15.17 -12.71
CA THR A 419 0.41 -14.66 -13.05
C THR A 419 1.48 -15.08 -12.03
N PHE A 420 1.17 -15.08 -10.73
CA PHE A 420 2.08 -15.63 -9.72
C PHE A 420 2.30 -17.13 -9.90
N THR A 421 1.22 -17.90 -10.08
CA THR A 421 1.31 -19.35 -10.22
C THR A 421 2.06 -19.79 -11.48
N GLU A 422 1.86 -19.10 -12.60
CA GLU A 422 2.58 -19.32 -13.86
C GLU A 422 4.08 -19.02 -13.73
N ALA A 423 4.45 -18.02 -12.92
CA ALA A 423 5.84 -17.71 -12.58
C ALA A 423 6.47 -18.69 -11.56
N GLY A 424 5.69 -19.67 -11.07
CA GLY A 424 6.14 -20.69 -10.14
C GLY A 424 6.02 -20.31 -8.65
N ILE A 425 5.26 -19.27 -8.32
CA ILE A 425 4.91 -18.92 -6.93
C ILE A 425 3.58 -19.59 -6.59
N PRO A 426 3.56 -20.63 -5.73
CA PRO A 426 2.31 -21.31 -5.40
C PRO A 426 1.37 -20.38 -4.65
N ILE A 427 0.09 -20.43 -5.01
CA ILE A 427 -1.00 -19.81 -4.25
C ILE A 427 -2.01 -20.92 -3.92
N THR A 428 -2.19 -21.22 -2.64
CA THR A 428 -3.03 -22.32 -2.15
C THR A 428 -4.24 -21.84 -1.36
N GLU A 429 -4.18 -20.62 -0.83
CA GLU A 429 -5.30 -19.95 -0.18
C GLU A 429 -5.24 -18.44 -0.40
N LEU A 430 -6.41 -17.82 -0.35
CA LEU A 430 -6.56 -16.37 -0.33
C LEU A 430 -6.97 -15.94 1.08
N ILE A 431 -6.23 -15.02 1.69
CA ILE A 431 -6.53 -14.50 3.02
C ILE A 431 -6.84 -13.01 2.89
N VAL A 432 -8.06 -12.62 3.25
CA VAL A 432 -8.52 -11.24 3.07
C VAL A 432 -8.50 -10.48 4.39
N ALA A 433 -7.92 -9.28 4.32
CA ALA A 433 -8.00 -8.25 5.35
C ALA A 433 -8.67 -6.98 4.80
N GLY A 434 -9.01 -6.05 5.69
CA GLY A 434 -9.56 -4.75 5.32
C GLY A 434 -11.09 -4.66 5.36
N GLY A 435 -11.59 -3.46 5.05
CA GLY A 435 -12.99 -3.09 5.27
C GLY A 435 -13.99 -3.81 4.39
N LEU A 436 -13.55 -4.32 3.23
CA LEU A 436 -14.41 -5.00 2.26
C LEU A 436 -14.86 -6.41 2.70
N THR A 437 -14.25 -6.97 3.74
CA THR A 437 -14.63 -8.26 4.34
C THR A 437 -16.08 -8.31 4.86
N LYS A 438 -16.72 -7.14 5.05
CA LYS A 438 -18.14 -7.02 5.41
C LYS A 438 -19.09 -7.40 4.27
N ASN A 439 -18.65 -7.30 3.01
CA ASN A 439 -19.46 -7.64 1.85
C ASN A 439 -19.36 -9.15 1.57
N ALA A 440 -20.27 -9.93 2.15
CA ALA A 440 -20.26 -11.39 2.02
C ALA A 440 -20.44 -11.88 0.57
N LEU A 441 -21.20 -11.14 -0.26
CA LEU A 441 -21.34 -11.46 -1.69
C LEU A 441 -19.99 -11.34 -2.39
N LEU A 442 -19.29 -10.22 -2.19
CA LEU A 442 -17.96 -10.00 -2.76
C LEU A 442 -16.97 -11.10 -2.35
N MET A 443 -16.95 -11.48 -1.07
CA MET A 443 -16.07 -12.55 -0.58
C MET A 443 -16.38 -13.90 -1.23
N GLN A 444 -17.67 -14.24 -1.38
CA GLN A 444 -18.04 -15.48 -2.08
C GLN A 444 -17.66 -15.43 -3.56
N ILE A 445 -17.88 -14.31 -4.25
CA ILE A 445 -17.45 -14.12 -5.65
C ILE A 445 -15.94 -14.31 -5.78
N TYR A 446 -15.12 -13.74 -4.88
CA TYR A 446 -13.67 -13.92 -4.91
C TYR A 446 -13.27 -15.39 -4.76
N ALA A 447 -13.87 -16.11 -3.82
CA ALA A 447 -13.62 -17.54 -3.63
C ALA A 447 -14.02 -18.35 -4.90
N ASP A 448 -15.19 -18.07 -5.46
CA ASP A 448 -15.70 -18.76 -6.65
C ASP A 448 -14.86 -18.46 -7.90
N VAL A 449 -14.51 -17.20 -8.13
CA VAL A 449 -13.73 -16.76 -9.30
C VAL A 449 -12.30 -17.27 -9.24
N THR A 450 -11.63 -17.17 -8.09
CA THR A 450 -10.24 -17.64 -7.94
C THR A 450 -10.13 -19.15 -7.76
N ASN A 451 -11.24 -19.83 -7.46
CA ASN A 451 -11.29 -21.23 -7.08
C ASN A 451 -10.33 -21.57 -5.93
N LEU A 452 -10.18 -20.64 -4.97
CA LEU A 452 -9.37 -20.79 -3.78
C LEU A 452 -10.25 -20.73 -2.53
N PRO A 453 -9.91 -21.48 -1.46
CA PRO A 453 -10.50 -21.23 -0.16
C PRO A 453 -10.15 -19.80 0.30
N LEU A 454 -11.15 -19.04 0.73
CA LEU A 454 -10.99 -17.68 1.21
C LEU A 454 -11.10 -17.64 2.73
N SER A 455 -9.99 -17.30 3.36
CA SER A 455 -9.84 -17.06 4.79
C SER A 455 -10.00 -15.56 5.08
N VAL A 456 -10.43 -15.20 6.29
CA VAL A 456 -10.63 -13.80 6.70
C VAL A 456 -9.82 -13.54 7.96
N VAL A 457 -9.02 -12.47 7.98
CA VAL A 457 -8.25 -12.07 9.16
C VAL A 457 -9.17 -11.83 10.36
N GLY A 458 -8.74 -12.26 11.55
CA GLY A 458 -9.54 -12.16 12.78
C GLY A 458 -9.58 -10.75 13.37
N SER A 459 -8.56 -9.94 13.07
CA SER A 459 -8.46 -8.55 13.50
C SER A 459 -9.23 -7.59 12.60
N ALA A 460 -9.95 -6.66 13.23
CA ALA A 460 -10.55 -5.52 12.52
C ALA A 460 -9.53 -4.41 12.19
N GLN A 461 -8.33 -4.48 12.78
CA GLN A 461 -7.22 -3.53 12.63
C GLN A 461 -5.93 -4.27 12.26
N ALA A 462 -6.02 -5.13 11.25
CA ALA A 462 -4.96 -6.06 10.89
C ALA A 462 -3.59 -5.41 10.64
N PRO A 463 -3.47 -4.24 9.98
CA PRO A 463 -2.18 -3.55 9.85
C PRO A 463 -1.60 -3.15 11.22
N ALA A 464 -2.38 -2.48 12.06
CA ALA A 464 -1.95 -2.08 13.40
C ALA A 464 -1.59 -3.28 14.30
N LEU A 465 -2.34 -4.39 14.24
CA LEU A 465 -1.96 -5.63 14.91
C LEU A 465 -0.63 -6.18 14.36
N GLY A 466 -0.44 -6.10 13.04
CA GLY A 466 0.81 -6.42 12.37
C GLY A 466 1.99 -5.63 12.90
N SER A 467 1.82 -4.32 13.08
CA SER A 467 2.80 -3.46 13.75
C SER A 467 3.04 -3.92 15.20
N ALA A 468 1.99 -4.17 15.98
CA ALA A 468 2.14 -4.66 17.35
C ALA A 468 2.94 -5.99 17.43
N ILE A 469 2.77 -6.89 16.46
CA ILE A 469 3.59 -8.11 16.34
C ILE A 469 5.07 -7.75 16.16
N HIS A 470 5.40 -6.79 15.29
CA HIS A 470 6.77 -6.32 15.10
C HIS A 470 7.33 -5.64 16.36
N ALA A 471 6.51 -4.89 17.09
CA ALA A 471 6.88 -4.29 18.38
C ALA A 471 7.25 -5.37 19.41
N ALA A 472 6.51 -6.48 19.47
CA ALA A 472 6.79 -7.59 20.38
C ALA A 472 8.12 -8.29 20.06
N VAL A 473 8.46 -8.43 18.77
CA VAL A 473 9.76 -8.95 18.33
C VAL A 473 10.89 -7.98 18.69
N ALA A 474 10.73 -6.68 18.39
CA ALA A 474 11.72 -5.66 18.72
C ALA A 474 11.97 -5.52 20.23
N ALA A 475 10.94 -5.77 21.06
CA ALA A 475 11.03 -5.81 22.51
C ALA A 475 11.65 -7.11 23.07
N GLY A 476 11.88 -8.12 22.22
CA GLY A 476 12.44 -9.42 22.61
C GLY A 476 11.45 -10.37 23.27
N ALA A 477 10.13 -10.11 23.16
CA ALA A 477 9.10 -11.01 23.69
C ALA A 477 8.97 -12.30 22.85
N TYR A 478 9.30 -12.22 21.56
CA TYR A 478 9.39 -13.35 20.64
C TYR A 478 10.73 -13.31 19.89
N PRO A 479 11.28 -14.46 19.47
CA PRO A 479 12.56 -14.51 18.78
C PRO A 479 12.50 -13.96 17.34
N ASP A 480 11.35 -14.07 16.68
CA ASP A 480 11.14 -13.65 15.30
C ASP A 480 9.65 -13.39 14.99
N ILE A 481 9.39 -12.86 13.80
CA ILE A 481 8.04 -12.52 13.32
C ILE A 481 7.16 -13.77 13.21
N ARG A 482 7.70 -14.93 12.83
CA ARG A 482 6.88 -16.16 12.68
C ARG A 482 6.36 -16.64 14.02
N ALA A 483 7.22 -16.68 15.05
CA ALA A 483 6.84 -17.04 16.40
C ALA A 483 5.82 -16.05 17.00
N ALA A 484 6.00 -14.76 16.76
CA ALA A 484 5.06 -13.74 17.20
C ALA A 484 3.72 -13.83 16.46
N ALA A 485 3.73 -14.06 15.14
CA ALA A 485 2.53 -14.25 14.33
C ALA A 485 1.71 -15.48 14.78
N GLU A 486 2.36 -16.59 15.12
CA GLU A 486 1.68 -17.79 15.61
C GLU A 486 1.03 -17.57 16.99
N ALA A 487 1.58 -16.69 17.82
CA ALA A 487 0.99 -16.38 19.12
C ALA A 487 -0.09 -15.28 19.05
N MET A 488 0.14 -14.24 18.25
CA MET A 488 -0.64 -12.99 18.27
C MET A 488 -1.53 -12.80 17.04
N GLY A 489 -1.18 -13.39 15.90
CA GLY A 489 -2.00 -13.33 14.69
C GLY A 489 -3.26 -14.17 14.82
N SER A 490 -4.28 -13.89 14.00
CA SER A 490 -5.47 -14.72 13.91
C SER A 490 -6.13 -14.62 12.54
N ALA A 491 -6.63 -15.75 12.05
CA ALA A 491 -7.46 -15.82 10.85
C ALA A 491 -8.53 -16.89 11.01
N ARG A 492 -9.72 -16.63 10.45
CA ARG A 492 -10.77 -17.62 10.27
C ARG A 492 -10.51 -18.31 8.94
N SER A 493 -10.11 -19.57 9.00
CA SER A 493 -9.72 -20.33 7.81
C SER A 493 -10.92 -20.74 6.97
N ALA A 494 -10.82 -20.58 5.64
CA ALA A 494 -11.78 -21.05 4.64
C ALA A 494 -13.25 -20.72 4.99
N VAL A 495 -13.51 -19.46 5.39
CA VAL A 495 -14.85 -18.94 5.68
C VAL A 495 -15.75 -19.05 4.46
N TYR A 496 -15.19 -18.75 3.28
CA TYR A 496 -15.85 -18.93 1.99
C TYR A 496 -15.12 -20.01 1.23
N ARG A 497 -15.89 -20.95 0.67
CA ARG A 497 -15.38 -22.05 -0.15
C ARG A 497 -15.95 -21.90 -1.55
N PRO A 498 -15.14 -22.15 -2.59
CA PRO A 498 -15.63 -22.12 -3.96
C PRO A 498 -16.81 -23.07 -4.14
N VAL A 499 -17.88 -22.58 -4.74
CA VAL A 499 -19.04 -23.37 -5.15
C VAL A 499 -18.77 -23.92 -6.55
N PRO A 500 -18.67 -25.25 -6.76
CA PRO A 500 -18.23 -25.81 -8.03
C PRO A 500 -19.04 -25.36 -9.26
N ALA A 501 -20.35 -25.16 -9.09
CA ALA A 501 -21.21 -24.65 -10.15
C ALA A 501 -20.89 -23.19 -10.52
N HIS A 502 -20.60 -22.34 -9.54
CA HIS A 502 -20.21 -20.95 -9.78
C HIS A 502 -18.82 -20.86 -10.39
N VAL A 503 -17.86 -21.68 -9.93
CA VAL A 503 -16.51 -21.76 -10.50
C VAL A 503 -16.60 -22.03 -12.00
N SER A 504 -17.39 -23.04 -12.42
CA SER A 504 -17.56 -23.37 -13.83
C SER A 504 -18.16 -22.22 -14.64
N ALA A 505 -19.14 -21.49 -14.08
CA ALA A 505 -19.74 -20.34 -14.76
C ALA A 505 -18.78 -19.14 -14.83
N TYR A 506 -18.02 -18.89 -13.77
CA TYR A 506 -17.02 -17.84 -13.73
C TYR A 506 -15.80 -18.14 -14.60
N ASP A 507 -15.44 -19.41 -14.83
CA ASP A 507 -14.40 -19.80 -15.79
C ASP A 507 -14.76 -19.36 -17.21
N GLU A 508 -16.03 -19.51 -17.61
CA GLU A 508 -16.51 -19.05 -18.92
C GLU A 508 -16.44 -17.52 -19.03
N LEU A 509 -16.93 -16.79 -18.02
CA LEU A 509 -16.87 -15.32 -17.98
C LEU A 509 -15.42 -14.80 -17.91
N TYR A 510 -14.54 -15.51 -17.21
CA TYR A 510 -13.14 -15.12 -17.08
C TYR A 510 -12.35 -15.29 -18.37
N ALA A 511 -12.71 -16.24 -19.23
CA ALA A 511 -12.14 -16.37 -20.57
C ALA A 511 -12.48 -15.13 -21.43
N GLU A 512 -13.71 -14.63 -21.33
CA GLU A 512 -14.12 -13.38 -21.98
C GLU A 512 -13.42 -12.16 -21.36
N TYR A 513 -13.32 -12.10 -20.03
CA TYR A 513 -12.54 -11.06 -19.33
C TYR A 513 -11.11 -11.03 -19.85
N THR A 514 -10.45 -12.19 -19.94
CA THR A 514 -9.07 -12.30 -20.42
C THR A 514 -8.92 -11.84 -21.87
N THR A 515 -9.89 -12.16 -22.73
CA THR A 515 -9.90 -11.69 -24.12
C THR A 515 -9.97 -10.16 -24.19
N LEU A 516 -10.86 -9.53 -23.44
CA LEU A 516 -10.97 -8.05 -23.40
C LEU A 516 -9.75 -7.42 -22.72
N HIS A 517 -9.27 -8.02 -21.64
CA HIS A 517 -8.07 -7.61 -20.92
C HIS A 517 -6.88 -7.52 -21.87
N ASP A 518 -6.60 -8.58 -22.64
CA ASP A 518 -5.46 -8.57 -23.54
C ASP A 518 -5.69 -7.70 -24.77
N TYR A 519 -6.92 -7.65 -25.29
CA TYR A 519 -7.26 -6.81 -26.44
C TYR A 519 -7.01 -5.31 -26.18
N PHE A 520 -7.48 -4.81 -25.04
CA PHE A 520 -7.30 -3.40 -24.68
C PHE A 520 -5.98 -3.11 -23.96
N GLY A 521 -5.45 -4.08 -23.21
CA GLY A 521 -4.29 -3.90 -22.33
C GLY A 521 -2.94 -4.32 -22.90
N ARG A 522 -2.90 -5.03 -24.05
CA ARG A 522 -1.65 -5.55 -24.65
C ARG A 522 -1.42 -5.11 -26.10
N GLY A 523 -1.96 -3.95 -26.48
CA GLY A 523 -1.59 -3.29 -27.74
C GLY A 523 -2.39 -3.68 -28.98
N ALA A 524 -3.36 -4.60 -28.88
CA ALA A 524 -4.22 -4.89 -30.02
C ALA A 524 -5.12 -3.68 -30.37
N ASN A 525 -5.51 -2.89 -29.36
CA ASN A 525 -6.19 -1.62 -29.56
C ASN A 525 -5.97 -0.60 -28.41
N ASP A 526 -5.08 0.36 -28.63
CA ASP A 526 -4.75 1.43 -27.66
C ASP A 526 -5.79 2.57 -27.62
N VAL A 527 -7.09 2.25 -27.73
CA VAL A 527 -8.14 3.28 -27.74
C VAL A 527 -8.17 4.05 -26.42
N MET A 528 -7.87 3.40 -25.30
CA MET A 528 -7.85 4.00 -23.96
C MET A 528 -6.76 5.08 -23.87
N HIS A 529 -5.53 4.78 -24.29
CA HIS A 529 -4.44 5.77 -24.35
C HIS A 529 -4.77 6.95 -25.25
N ARG A 530 -5.36 6.71 -26.42
CA ARG A 530 -5.76 7.80 -27.35
C ARG A 530 -6.82 8.71 -26.72
N LEU A 531 -7.77 8.16 -25.96
CA LEU A 531 -8.78 8.94 -25.23
C LEU A 531 -8.15 9.73 -24.08
N ALA A 532 -7.25 9.14 -23.31
CA ALA A 532 -6.52 9.81 -22.24
C ALA A 532 -5.66 10.97 -22.78
N ALA A 533 -4.92 10.74 -23.86
CA ALA A 533 -4.13 11.78 -24.54
C ALA A 533 -5.01 12.94 -25.05
N ARG A 534 -6.19 12.63 -25.62
CA ARG A 534 -7.15 13.66 -26.05
C ARG A 534 -7.66 14.48 -24.87
N ARG A 535 -7.99 13.85 -23.73
CA ARG A 535 -8.40 14.55 -22.50
C ARG A 535 -7.32 15.52 -22.03
N ARG A 536 -6.06 15.07 -21.97
CA ARG A 536 -4.89 15.90 -21.60
C ARG A 536 -4.70 17.09 -22.56
N ALA A 537 -4.80 16.85 -23.87
CA ALA A 537 -4.64 17.91 -24.88
C ALA A 537 -5.72 19.00 -24.75
N VAL A 538 -6.97 18.62 -24.51
CA VAL A 538 -8.08 19.58 -24.32
C VAL A 538 -7.89 20.39 -23.03
N ALA A 539 -7.43 19.77 -21.95
CA ALA A 539 -7.17 20.47 -20.68
C ALA A 539 -6.07 21.54 -20.84
N LYS A 540 -4.95 21.20 -21.50
CA LYS A 540 -3.85 22.14 -21.79
C LYS A 540 -4.25 23.31 -22.71
N GLY A 541 -5.28 23.14 -23.54
CA GLY A 541 -5.79 24.23 -24.39
C GLY A 541 -6.76 25.20 -23.68
N ARG A 542 -7.16 24.89 -22.43
CA ARG A 542 -8.05 25.74 -21.61
C ARG A 542 -7.30 26.54 -20.54
N SER A 543 -6.06 26.14 -20.22
CA SER A 543 -5.08 26.90 -19.44
C SER A 543 -4.34 27.87 -20.34
#